data_AF-A0A836K6I0-F1
#
_entry.id   AF-A0A836K6I0-F1
#
_cell.length_a   1.000
_cell.length_b   1.000
_cell.length_c   1.000
_cell.angle_alpha   90.00
_cell.angle_beta   90.00
_cell.angle_gamma   90.00
#
_symmetry.space_group_name_H-M   'P 1'
#
loop_
_entity.id
_entity.type
_entity.pdbx_description
1 polymer ?
#
loop_
_entity_poly.entity_id
_entity_poly.type
_entity_poly.pdbx_seq_one_letter_code
_entity_poly.pdbx_strand_id
1 'polypeptide(L)'
;MSFPNKEDRIKCWSRRDEYWQCLDEGKSQAECIEFRKQYEKFCPSQWVKHFDRKRDYLKFKEQIETGGTCLDGGMQSSKRSDLPKQVDKKSQAVLDFEMADKNLQN
;
A
#
# COMPACT_ATOMS: atom_id res chain seq x y z
N MET A 1 -13.05 -20.94 1.18
CA MET A 1 -13.79 -19.67 0.99
C MET A 1 -13.51 -19.17 -0.40
N SER A 2 -14.54 -18.78 -1.15
CA SER A 2 -14.41 -18.29 -2.52
C SER A 2 -13.48 -17.07 -2.55
N PHE A 3 -12.55 -17.05 -3.50
CA PHE A 3 -11.68 -15.91 -3.71
C PHE A 3 -12.54 -14.73 -4.13
N PRO A 4 -12.50 -13.57 -3.44
CA PRO A 4 -13.24 -12.40 -3.89
C PRO A 4 -12.77 -12.03 -5.30
N ASN A 5 -13.74 -11.70 -6.17
CA ASN A 5 -13.49 -11.27 -7.53
C ASN A 5 -12.52 -10.07 -7.55
N LYS A 6 -11.86 -9.83 -8.68
CA LYS A 6 -10.92 -8.69 -8.82
C LYS A 6 -11.55 -7.37 -8.39
N GLU A 7 -12.81 -7.13 -8.74
CA GLU A 7 -13.54 -5.92 -8.38
C GLU A 7 -13.79 -5.80 -6.88
N ASP A 8 -14.18 -6.88 -6.22
CA ASP A 8 -14.44 -6.87 -4.77
C ASP A 8 -13.16 -6.65 -3.97
N ARG A 9 -12.03 -7.16 -4.47
CA ARG A 9 -10.71 -6.87 -3.89
C ARG A 9 -10.39 -5.38 -3.98
N ILE A 10 -10.63 -4.75 -5.12
CA ILE A 10 -10.39 -3.32 -5.31
C ILE A 10 -11.29 -2.51 -4.37
N LYS A 11 -12.59 -2.82 -4.31
CA LYS A 11 -13.54 -2.18 -3.40
C LYS A 11 -13.10 -2.30 -1.94
N CYS A 12 -12.66 -3.50 -1.53
CA CYS A 12 -12.13 -3.74 -0.19
C CYS A 12 -10.91 -2.85 0.12
N TRP A 13 -9.97 -2.73 -0.82
CA TRP A 13 -8.80 -1.85 -0.63
C TRP A 13 -9.17 -0.38 -0.59
N SER A 14 -10.11 0.09 -1.42
CA SER A 14 -10.59 1.48 -1.35
C SER A 14 -11.21 1.81 0.01
N ARG A 15 -12.07 0.92 0.55
CA ARG A 15 -12.68 1.10 1.87
C ARG A 15 -11.67 1.03 3.02
N ARG A 16 -10.65 0.18 2.88
CA ARG A 16 -9.51 0.15 3.80
C ARG A 16 -8.83 1.52 3.84
N ASP A 17 -8.52 2.07 2.68
CA ASP A 17 -7.75 3.31 2.57
C ASP A 17 -8.55 4.51 3.13
N GLU A 18 -9.86 4.56 2.90
CA GLU A 18 -10.77 5.54 3.55
C GLU A 18 -10.75 5.41 5.09
N TYR A 19 -10.88 4.19 5.62
CA TYR A 19 -10.77 3.95 7.06
C TYR A 19 -9.39 4.31 7.59
N TRP A 20 -8.36 4.09 6.78
CA TRP A 20 -6.99 4.37 7.16
C TRP A 20 -6.71 5.86 7.25
N GLN A 21 -7.13 6.60 6.24
CA GLN A 21 -7.06 8.05 6.19
C GLN A 21 -7.83 8.68 7.38
N CYS A 22 -9.02 8.18 7.71
CA CYS A 22 -9.78 8.65 8.88
C CYS A 22 -8.98 8.53 10.19
N LEU A 23 -8.24 7.42 10.36
CA LEU A 23 -7.42 7.19 11.55
C LEU A 23 -6.13 8.01 11.56
N ASP A 24 -5.56 8.32 10.40
CA ASP A 24 -4.35 9.15 10.30
C ASP A 24 -4.68 10.64 10.50
N GLU A 25 -5.89 11.08 10.13
CA GLU A 25 -6.43 12.42 10.40
C GLU A 25 -6.70 12.68 11.90
N GLY A 26 -6.53 11.67 12.77
CA GLY A 26 -6.72 11.82 14.22
C GLY A 26 -8.18 12.05 14.63
N LYS A 27 -9.13 11.75 13.73
CA LYS A 27 -10.57 11.91 13.98
C LYS A 27 -11.06 10.96 15.07
N SER A 28 -12.11 11.39 15.77
CA SER A 28 -12.67 10.62 16.88
C SER A 28 -13.07 9.21 16.41
N GLN A 29 -12.86 8.22 17.27
CA GLN A 29 -13.17 6.81 16.95
C GLN A 29 -14.63 6.63 16.49
N ALA A 30 -15.54 7.51 16.93
CA ALA A 30 -16.95 7.55 16.53
C ALA A 30 -17.14 7.77 15.01
N GLU A 31 -16.36 8.64 14.40
CA GLU A 31 -16.45 8.94 12.96
C GLU A 31 -15.88 7.80 12.10
N CYS A 32 -14.81 7.16 12.57
CA CYS A 32 -14.16 6.08 11.84
C CYS A 32 -14.86 4.71 12.01
N ILE A 33 -15.81 4.56 12.96
CA ILE A 33 -16.57 3.32 13.15
C ILE A 33 -17.46 3.00 11.93
N GLU A 34 -18.04 4.01 11.28
CA GLU A 34 -18.88 3.77 10.09
C GLU A 34 -18.05 3.22 8.93
N PHE A 35 -16.85 3.75 8.71
CA PHE A 35 -15.90 3.21 7.73
C PHE A 35 -15.45 1.80 8.10
N ARG A 36 -15.27 1.50 9.39
CA ARG A 36 -14.94 0.15 9.86
C ARG A 36 -16.06 -0.87 9.57
N LYS A 37 -17.32 -0.51 9.78
CA LYS A 37 -18.46 -1.36 9.42
C LYS A 37 -18.50 -1.65 7.93
N GLN A 38 -18.23 -0.65 7.08
CA GLN A 38 -18.15 -0.89 5.64
C GLN A 38 -16.98 -1.80 5.28
N TYR A 39 -15.82 -1.54 5.87
CA TYR A 39 -14.63 -2.34 5.66
C TYR A 39 -14.84 -3.83 6.00
N GLU A 40 -15.47 -4.15 7.12
CA GLU A 40 -15.80 -5.54 7.50
C GLU A 40 -16.86 -6.20 6.59
N LYS A 41 -17.74 -5.41 5.96
CA LYS A 41 -18.73 -5.91 5.00
C LYS A 41 -18.12 -6.26 3.65
N PHE A 42 -17.20 -5.42 3.16
CA PHE A 42 -16.61 -5.58 1.82
C PHE A 42 -15.34 -6.44 1.83
N CYS A 43 -14.65 -6.55 2.97
CA CYS A 43 -13.42 -7.33 3.08
C CYS A 43 -13.65 -8.65 3.82
N PRO A 44 -12.97 -9.74 3.40
CA PRO A 44 -12.90 -10.97 4.19
C PRO A 44 -12.30 -10.72 5.57
N SER A 45 -12.83 -11.38 6.60
CA SER A 45 -12.38 -11.23 8.00
C SER A 45 -10.89 -11.53 8.21
N GLN A 46 -10.32 -12.44 7.41
CA GLN A 46 -8.88 -12.74 7.44
C GLN A 46 -8.04 -11.55 6.99
N TRP A 47 -8.50 -10.80 5.98
CA TRP A 47 -7.80 -9.62 5.49
C TRP A 47 -7.88 -8.49 6.49
N VAL A 48 -9.05 -8.24 7.08
CA VAL A 48 -9.24 -7.24 8.14
C VAL A 48 -8.23 -7.47 9.27
N LYS A 49 -8.15 -8.70 9.80
CA LYS A 49 -7.17 -9.07 10.84
C LYS A 49 -5.72 -8.85 10.41
N HIS A 50 -5.38 -9.20 9.18
CA HIS A 50 -4.03 -9.01 8.66
C HIS A 50 -3.66 -7.52 8.55
N PHE A 51 -4.57 -6.71 8.03
CA PHE A 51 -4.37 -5.28 7.84
C PHE A 51 -4.28 -4.52 9.17
N ASP A 52 -5.10 -4.87 10.16
CA ASP A 52 -5.03 -4.30 11.52
C ASP A 52 -3.65 -4.54 12.13
N ARG A 53 -3.19 -5.81 12.15
CA ARG A 53 -1.85 -6.16 12.65
C ARG A 53 -0.73 -5.45 11.90
N LYS A 54 -0.85 -5.30 10.58
CA LYS A 54 0.14 -4.61 9.76
C LYS A 54 0.25 -3.14 10.14
N ARG A 55 -0.89 -2.48 10.39
CA ARG A 55 -0.90 -1.08 10.82
C ARG A 55 -0.29 -0.91 12.20
N ASP A 56 -0.65 -1.76 13.16
CA ASP A 56 -0.06 -1.72 14.50
C ASP A 56 1.46 -1.85 14.41
N TYR A 57 1.94 -2.82 13.61
CA TYR A 57 3.37 -2.98 13.36
C TYR A 57 4.02 -1.74 12.75
N LEU A 58 3.37 -1.06 11.79
CA LEU A 58 3.92 0.17 11.20
C LEU A 58 4.02 1.30 12.23
N LYS A 59 3.01 1.46 13.09
CA LYS A 59 3.04 2.44 14.19
C LYS A 59 4.14 2.12 15.20
N PHE A 60 4.27 0.84 15.60
CA PHE A 60 5.36 0.42 16.48
C PHE A 60 6.73 0.61 15.85
N LYS A 61 6.87 0.31 14.56
CA LYS A 61 8.12 0.51 13.82
C LYS A 61 8.50 1.99 13.77
N GLU A 62 7.55 2.88 13.48
CA GLU A 62 7.78 4.33 13.50
C GLU A 62 8.19 4.81 14.89
N GLN A 63 7.55 4.30 15.95
CA GLN A 63 7.93 4.60 17.34
C GLN A 63 9.34 4.11 17.67
N ILE A 64 9.75 2.93 17.19
CA ILE A 64 11.11 2.41 17.40
C ILE A 64 12.15 3.20 16.60
N GLU A 65 11.84 3.58 15.36
CA GLU A 65 12.74 4.40 14.52
C GLU A 65 12.88 5.82 15.10
N THR A 66 11.83 6.38 15.70
CA THR A 66 11.81 7.73 16.28
C THR A 66 12.36 7.75 17.71
N GLY A 67 12.09 6.70 18.49
CA GLY A 67 12.52 6.51 19.88
C GLY A 67 13.40 5.27 19.97
N GLY A 68 14.67 5.40 19.58
CA GLY A 68 15.67 4.33 19.60
C GLY A 68 16.07 3.88 21.01
N THR A 69 15.12 3.40 21.83
CA THR A 69 15.43 2.72 23.08
C THR A 69 15.22 1.22 22.88
N CYS A 70 16.35 0.55 22.67
CA CYS A 70 16.44 -0.90 22.70
C CYS A 70 15.93 -1.39 24.06
N LEU A 71 14.83 -2.14 24.07
CA LEU A 71 14.56 -3.11 25.13
C LEU A 71 14.85 -4.48 24.53
N ASP A 72 15.86 -5.13 25.09
CA ASP A 72 16.35 -6.45 24.73
C ASP A 72 15.21 -7.47 24.59
N GLY A 73 15.06 -8.01 23.38
CA GLY A 73 14.02 -8.98 23.06
C GLY A 73 13.94 -9.21 21.55
N GLY A 74 14.99 -9.77 20.98
CA GLY A 74 15.25 -9.86 19.55
C GLY A 74 14.07 -10.31 18.68
N MET A 75 13.73 -9.47 17.71
CA MET A 75 13.22 -9.90 16.41
C MET A 75 14.17 -9.32 15.37
N GLN A 76 14.93 -10.19 14.71
CA GLN A 76 15.93 -9.79 13.73
C GLN A 76 15.27 -8.93 12.64
N SER A 77 15.78 -7.71 12.53
CA SER A 77 15.62 -6.86 11.35
C SER A 77 16.23 -7.60 10.16
N SER A 78 15.42 -8.43 9.50
CA SER A 78 15.72 -8.93 8.16
C SER A 78 15.56 -7.73 7.24
N LYS A 79 16.70 -7.07 6.99
CA LYS A 79 17.01 -6.18 5.88
C LYS A 79 15.79 -5.49 5.24
N ARG A 80 15.75 -4.17 5.43
CA ARG A 80 15.38 -3.23 4.35
C ARG A 80 15.89 -3.79 3.02
N SER A 81 14.97 -4.31 2.22
CA SER A 81 15.10 -4.19 0.78
C SER A 81 14.33 -2.93 0.45
N ASP A 82 15.09 -1.88 0.14
CA ASP A 82 14.61 -0.77 -0.65
C ASP A 82 13.76 -1.34 -1.78
N LEU A 83 12.46 -1.11 -1.74
CA LEU A 83 11.63 -1.27 -2.93
C LEU A 83 12.02 -0.09 -3.82
N PRO A 84 12.69 -0.31 -4.97
CA PRO A 84 12.98 0.78 -5.86
C PRO A 84 11.64 1.31 -6.36
N LYS A 85 11.46 2.64 -6.31
CA LYS A 85 10.48 3.33 -7.14
C LYS A 85 10.81 3.03 -8.60
N GLN A 86 10.27 1.94 -9.15
CA GLN A 86 10.13 1.80 -10.59
C GLN A 86 8.83 2.51 -10.97
N VAL A 87 8.95 3.83 -11.12
CA VAL A 87 8.15 4.55 -12.10
C VAL A 87 8.62 4.03 -13.45
N ASP A 88 7.90 3.08 -14.03
CA ASP A 88 8.17 2.57 -15.36
C ASP A 88 8.09 3.71 -16.38
N LYS A 89 9.26 4.29 -16.63
CA LYS A 89 9.56 5.26 -17.68
C LYS A 89 9.69 4.50 -19.01
N LYS A 90 8.62 3.80 -19.42
CA LYS A 90 8.54 3.05 -20.68
C LYS A 90 7.23 3.31 -21.44
N SER A 91 6.78 4.57 -21.44
CA SER A 91 5.83 5.06 -22.44
C SER A 91 6.33 6.31 -23.18
N GLN A 92 7.56 6.76 -22.93
CA GLN A 92 8.19 7.87 -23.64
C GLN A 92 9.18 7.36 -24.70
N ALA A 93 8.70 6.49 -25.58
CA ALA A 93 9.43 6.04 -26.77
C ALA A 93 8.47 5.72 -27.94
N VAL A 94 7.30 6.36 -27.97
CA VAL A 94 6.31 6.24 -29.06
C VAL A 94 6.30 7.50 -29.94
N LEU A 95 7.16 8.48 -29.69
CA LEU A 95 7.26 9.71 -30.47
C LEU A 95 8.72 10.14 -30.57
N ASP A 96 9.52 9.52 -31.45
CA ASP A 96 10.75 10.10 -32.05
C ASP A 96 11.48 9.07 -32.95
N PHE A 97 10.77 8.39 -33.85
CA PHE A 97 11.40 7.64 -34.95
C PHE A 97 10.72 7.99 -36.27
N GLU A 98 10.75 9.28 -36.60
CA GLU A 98 10.56 9.77 -37.96
C GLU A 98 11.90 10.40 -38.40
N MET A 99 12.33 10.04 -39.62
CA MET A 99 13.35 10.72 -40.43
C MET A 99 14.83 10.32 -40.24
N ALA A 100 15.23 9.14 -40.75
CA ALA A 100 16.62 8.92 -41.21
C ALA A 100 16.84 7.78 -42.23
N ASP A 101 15.84 7.38 -43.04
CA ASP A 101 16.05 6.28 -44.02
C ASP A 101 15.53 6.62 -45.44
N LYS A 102 15.93 7.80 -45.94
CA LYS A 102 15.76 8.18 -47.36
C LYS A 102 16.95 9.00 -47.89
N ASN A 103 18.18 8.61 -47.61
CA ASN A 103 19.34 9.16 -48.33
C ASN A 103 20.59 8.28 -48.21
N LEU A 104 20.50 7.00 -48.57
CA LEU A 104 21.66 6.28 -49.09
C LEU A 104 21.30 4.97 -49.81
N GLN A 105 20.65 5.05 -50.97
CA GLN A 105 20.92 4.08 -52.05
C GLN A 105 20.44 4.64 -53.38
N ASN A 106 21.41 4.68 -54.28
CA ASN A 106 21.38 4.86 -55.73
C ASN A 106 20.22 4.15 -56.42
#